data_AF-A0A2E3QKD2-F1
#
_entry.id   AF-A0A2E3QKD2-F1
#
_cell.length_a   1.000
_cell.length_b   1.000
_cell.length_c   1.000
_cell.angle_alpha   90.00
_cell.angle_beta   90.00
_cell.angle_gamma   90.00
#
_symmetry.space_group_name_H-M   'P 1'
#
loop_
_entity.id
_entity.type
_entity.pdbx_description
1 polymer ?
#
loop_
_entity_poly.entity_id
_entity_poly.type
_entity_poly.pdbx_seq_one_letter_code
_entity_poly.pdbx_strand_id
1 'polypeptide(L)'
;MIKKEDVKKDNFVDAVLKGIREFEKHCGTREQKRALQASLIKILSTHGYESFIGTEIEFVTRQIGKSFLFDVPESRRGPLSKFKGQQIRVVCAERVGNKIRYMVAAVASEASASSL
;
A
#
# COMPACT_ATOMS: atom_id res chain seq x y z
N MET A 1 -2.60 -12.85 -8.71
CA MET A 1 -1.37 -12.08 -9.00
C MET A 1 -1.75 -10.69 -9.48
N ILE A 2 -1.08 -9.62 -9.03
CA ILE A 2 -1.19 -8.29 -9.66
C ILE A 2 -0.13 -8.20 -10.76
N LYS A 3 -0.52 -7.80 -11.98
CA LYS A 3 0.46 -7.61 -13.06
C LYS A 3 1.02 -6.19 -13.02
N LYS A 4 2.24 -6.03 -13.53
CA LYS A 4 2.93 -4.73 -13.54
C LYS A 4 2.25 -3.72 -14.46
N GLU A 5 1.61 -4.17 -15.54
CA GLU A 5 0.81 -3.29 -16.41
C GLU A 5 -0.47 -2.76 -15.76
N ASP A 6 -1.00 -3.45 -14.74
CA ASP A 6 -2.26 -3.09 -14.08
C ASP A 6 -2.06 -2.11 -12.91
N VAL A 7 -0.81 -1.83 -12.51
CA VAL A 7 -0.54 -0.92 -11.39
C VAL A 7 -0.42 0.52 -11.86
N LYS A 8 -1.00 1.43 -11.07
CA LYS A 8 -0.94 2.88 -11.28
C LYS A 8 0.04 3.49 -10.29
N LYS A 9 0.64 4.61 -10.69
CA LYS A 9 1.48 5.41 -9.79
C LYS A 9 0.67 5.89 -8.60
N ASP A 10 1.22 5.77 -7.40
CA ASP A 10 0.58 6.31 -6.19
C ASP A 10 0.68 7.83 -6.14
N ASN A 11 -0.39 8.48 -6.57
CA ASN A 11 -0.57 9.92 -6.50
C ASN A 11 -1.77 10.31 -5.61
N PHE A 12 -2.36 9.37 -4.86
CA PHE A 12 -3.52 9.65 -4.01
C PHE A 12 -3.07 10.52 -2.82
N VAL A 13 -3.57 11.74 -2.69
CA VAL A 13 -3.07 12.69 -1.69
C VAL A 13 -3.85 12.55 -0.38
N ASP A 14 -3.21 11.96 0.63
CA ASP A 14 -3.74 11.79 1.97
C ASP A 14 -2.63 11.88 3.04
N ALA A 15 -3.00 11.75 4.31
CA ALA A 15 -2.05 11.75 5.42
C ALA A 15 -1.01 10.62 5.30
N VAL A 16 -1.39 9.48 4.72
CA VAL A 16 -0.51 8.32 4.52
C VAL A 16 0.55 8.62 3.46
N LEU A 17 0.20 9.28 2.35
CA LEU A 17 1.16 9.66 1.30
C LEU A 17 2.31 10.50 1.86
N LYS A 18 2.05 11.37 2.83
CA LYS A 18 3.09 12.14 3.52
C LYS A 18 4.10 11.22 4.21
N GLY A 19 3.63 10.24 4.98
CA GLY A 19 4.49 9.27 5.67
C GLY A 19 5.29 8.39 4.69
N ILE A 20 4.67 7.97 3.58
CA ILE A 20 5.35 7.23 2.51
C ILE A 20 6.50 8.05 1.94
N ARG A 21 6.23 9.31 1.55
CA ARG A 21 7.24 10.21 0.95
C ARG A 21 8.38 10.54 1.92
N GLU A 22 8.09 10.70 3.21
CA GLU A 22 9.10 10.91 4.24
C GLU A 22 10.05 9.72 4.34
N PHE A 23 9.50 8.50 4.34
CA PHE A 23 10.31 7.28 4.33
C PHE A 23 11.15 7.13 3.06
N GLU A 24 10.57 7.37 1.87
CA GLU A 24 11.26 7.23 0.59
C GLU A 24 12.42 8.21 0.43
N LYS A 25 12.27 9.45 0.91
CA LYS A 25 13.29 10.51 0.80
C LYS A 25 14.37 10.44 1.88
N HIS A 26 14.23 9.55 2.86
CA HIS A 26 15.16 9.51 3.97
C HIS A 26 16.54 8.96 3.56
N CYS A 27 17.57 9.80 3.70
CA CYS A 27 18.98 9.50 3.42
C CYS A 27 19.85 9.36 4.68
N GLY A 28 19.24 9.09 5.85
CA GLY A 28 19.95 8.98 7.13
C GLY A 28 20.41 7.57 7.48
N THR A 29 20.65 7.34 8.78
CA THR A 29 21.19 6.08 9.29
C THR A 29 20.18 4.94 9.19
N ARG A 30 20.67 3.70 9.28
CA ARG A 30 19.82 2.51 9.31
C ARG A 30 18.82 2.52 10.47
N GLU A 31 19.21 3.04 11.62
CA GLU A 31 18.36 3.13 12.81
C GLU A 31 17.23 4.14 12.61
N GLN A 32 17.55 5.32 12.06
CA GLN A 32 16.56 6.33 11.71
C GLN A 32 15.58 5.80 10.66
N LYS A 33 16.08 5.11 9.63
CA LYS A 33 15.24 4.45 8.62
C LYS A 33 14.32 3.40 9.23
N ARG A 34 14.80 2.62 10.20
CA ARG A 34 13.98 1.63 10.92
C ARG A 34 12.89 2.28 11.77
N ALA A 35 13.21 3.40 12.45
CA ALA A 35 12.23 4.16 13.22
C ALA A 35 11.14 4.78 12.32
N LEU A 36 11.54 5.30 11.15
CA LEU A 36 10.59 5.80 10.13
C LEU A 36 9.73 4.67 9.57
N GLN A 37 10.29 3.48 9.33
CA GLN A 37 9.52 2.31 8.90
C GLN A 37 8.44 1.94 9.94
N ALA A 38 8.82 1.88 11.22
CA ALA A 38 7.87 1.58 12.30
C ALA A 38 6.78 2.65 12.40
N SER A 39 7.15 3.92 12.22
CA SER A 39 6.20 5.04 12.20
C SER A 39 5.24 4.93 11.02
N LEU A 40 5.74 4.60 9.83
CA LEU A 40 4.93 4.36 8.63
C LEU A 40 3.92 3.23 8.86
N ILE A 41 4.36 2.09 9.41
CA ILE A 41 3.47 0.96 9.75
C ILE A 41 2.38 1.41 10.73
N LYS A 42 2.72 2.19 11.75
CA LYS A 42 1.75 2.73 12.71
C LYS A 42 0.71 3.64 12.04
N ILE A 43 1.15 4.51 11.13
CA ILE A 43 0.27 5.38 10.34
C ILE A 43 -0.69 4.51 9.52
N LEU A 44 -0.17 3.54 8.77
CA LEU A 44 -0.97 2.63 7.95
C LEU A 44 -2.04 1.91 8.78
N SER A 45 -1.66 1.33 9.92
CA SER A 45 -2.61 0.65 10.83
C SER A 45 -3.68 1.60 11.35
N THR A 46 -3.30 2.82 11.77
CA THR A 46 -4.25 3.82 12.26
C THR A 46 -5.24 4.26 11.19
N HIS A 47 -4.83 4.26 9.92
CA HIS A 47 -5.66 4.60 8.76
C HIS A 47 -6.38 3.38 8.14
N GLY A 48 -6.50 2.27 8.88
CA GLY A 48 -7.32 1.13 8.48
C GLY A 48 -6.70 0.23 7.41
N TYR A 49 -5.38 0.31 7.20
CA TYR A 49 -4.70 -0.59 6.27
C TYR A 49 -4.59 -1.99 6.87
N GLU A 50 -4.93 -2.99 6.07
CA GLU A 50 -4.88 -4.40 6.46
C GLU A 50 -3.61 -5.07 5.97
N SER A 51 -3.04 -5.93 6.82
CA SER A 51 -1.76 -6.58 6.56
C SER A 51 -1.92 -7.90 5.80
N PHE A 52 -1.12 -8.08 4.77
CA PHE A 52 -1.02 -9.31 3.97
C PHE A 52 0.44 -9.72 3.85
N ILE A 53 0.72 -11.02 4.04
CA ILE A 53 2.07 -11.57 3.81
C ILE A 53 2.11 -12.20 2.42
N GLY A 54 3.06 -11.79 1.58
CA GLY A 54 3.19 -12.27 0.21
C GLY A 54 4.58 -12.06 -0.38
N THR A 55 4.66 -12.10 -1.70
CA THR A 55 5.90 -11.96 -2.49
C THR A 55 5.78 -10.88 -3.58
N GLU A 56 6.90 -10.47 -4.18
CA GLU A 56 6.88 -9.52 -5.31
C GLU A 56 6.11 -10.06 -6.53
N ILE A 57 6.01 -11.38 -6.68
CA ILE A 57 5.22 -12.00 -7.74
C ILE A 57 3.75 -11.60 -7.57
N GLU A 58 3.25 -11.60 -6.34
CA GLU A 58 1.85 -11.29 -6.04
C GLU A 58 1.52 -9.80 -6.08
N PHE A 59 2.48 -8.94 -5.69
CA PHE A 59 2.28 -7.50 -5.44
C PHE A 59 3.28 -6.57 -6.16
N VAL A 60 3.95 -7.04 -7.21
CA VAL A 60 4.79 -6.24 -8.14
C VAL A 60 6.08 -5.64 -7.57
N THR A 61 6.22 -5.47 -6.24
CA THR A 61 7.40 -4.87 -5.62
C THR A 61 7.79 -5.54 -4.29
N ARG A 62 9.09 -5.54 -4.00
CA ARG A 62 9.69 -5.90 -2.69
C ARG A 62 10.42 -4.75 -2.01
N GLN A 63 10.36 -3.55 -2.60
CA GLN A 63 11.06 -2.37 -2.10
C GLN A 63 10.26 -1.76 -0.96
N ILE A 64 10.79 -1.82 0.26
CA ILE A 64 10.14 -1.25 1.45
C ILE A 64 9.92 0.26 1.24
N GLY A 65 8.75 0.74 1.63
CA GLY A 65 8.32 2.13 1.47
C GLY A 65 7.68 2.44 0.13
N LYS A 66 7.84 1.57 -0.87
CA LYS A 66 7.21 1.79 -2.18
C LYS A 66 5.72 1.47 -2.12
N SER A 67 4.93 2.29 -2.79
CA SER A 67 3.48 2.11 -2.93
C SER A 67 3.01 2.21 -4.38
N PHE A 68 1.81 1.70 -4.64
CA PHE A 68 1.10 1.81 -5.91
C PHE A 68 -0.40 1.74 -5.70
N LEU A 69 -1.15 2.19 -6.71
CA LEU A 69 -2.60 2.03 -6.76
C LEU A 69 -2.96 0.88 -7.69
N PHE A 70 -4.03 0.17 -7.38
CA PHE A 70 -4.51 -0.96 -8.17
C PHE A 70 -6.04 -1.00 -8.14
N ASP A 71 -6.67 -1.08 -9.30
CA ASP A 71 -8.11 -1.32 -9.38
C ASP A 71 -8.36 -2.82 -9.24
N VAL A 72 -9.11 -3.23 -8.23
CA VAL A 72 -9.35 -4.64 -7.97
C VAL A 72 -10.50 -5.13 -8.87
N PRO A 73 -10.26 -6.07 -9.79
CA PRO A 73 -11.31 -6.54 -10.69
C PRO A 73 -12.40 -7.31 -9.92
N GLU A 74 -13.64 -7.27 -10.39
CA GLU A 74 -14.77 -8.01 -9.82
C GLU A 74 -14.52 -9.53 -9.72
N SER A 75 -13.74 -10.06 -10.66
CA SER A 75 -13.35 -11.48 -10.70
C SER A 75 -12.27 -11.85 -9.68
N ARG A 76 -11.72 -10.90 -8.91
CA ARG A 76 -10.58 -11.14 -8.01
C ARG A 76 -10.91 -12.19 -6.95
N ARG A 77 -10.04 -13.19 -6.81
CA ARG A 77 -10.10 -14.18 -5.74
C ARG A 77 -8.95 -13.98 -4.75
N GLY A 78 -9.04 -14.65 -3.60
CA GLY A 78 -7.99 -14.66 -2.59
C GLY A 78 -7.96 -13.37 -1.75
N PRO A 79 -6.79 -12.98 -1.22
CA PRO A 79 -6.71 -12.00 -0.13
C PRO A 79 -7.30 -10.61 -0.41
N LEU A 80 -7.42 -10.23 -1.70
CA LEU A 80 -7.97 -8.94 -2.11
C LEU A 80 -9.45 -9.00 -2.50
N SER A 81 -10.13 -10.14 -2.34
CA SER A 81 -11.52 -10.31 -2.80
C SER A 81 -12.53 -9.40 -2.10
N LYS A 82 -12.22 -8.91 -0.89
CA LYS A 82 -13.05 -7.93 -0.18
C LYS A 82 -13.01 -6.52 -0.78
N PHE A 83 -12.01 -6.24 -1.60
CA PHE A 83 -11.82 -4.94 -2.25
C PHE A 83 -12.32 -4.95 -3.70
N LYS A 84 -13.04 -6.00 -4.15
CA LYS A 84 -13.60 -6.07 -5.51
C LYS A 84 -14.34 -4.78 -5.88
N GLY A 85 -14.10 -4.31 -7.11
CA GLY A 85 -14.71 -3.09 -7.64
C GLY A 85 -14.10 -1.80 -7.08
N GLN A 86 -13.18 -1.89 -6.12
CA GLN A 86 -12.56 -0.73 -5.49
C GLN A 86 -11.13 -0.53 -5.99
N GLN A 87 -10.69 0.72 -5.97
CA GLN A 87 -9.27 1.02 -6.04
C GLN A 87 -8.66 0.89 -4.66
N ILE A 88 -7.50 0.23 -4.59
CA ILE A 88 -6.73 0.08 -3.37
C ILE A 88 -5.38 0.78 -3.51
N ARG A 89 -4.84 1.26 -2.39
CA ARG A 89 -3.41 1.51 -2.24
C ARG A 89 -2.76 0.29 -1.63
N VAL A 90 -1.67 -0.16 -2.23
CA VAL A 90 -0.78 -1.18 -1.68
C VAL A 90 0.53 -0.52 -1.26
N VAL A 91 0.96 -0.77 -0.03
CA VAL A 91 2.24 -0.30 0.51
C VAL A 91 3.11 -1.49 0.89
N CYS A 92 4.35 -1.52 0.41
CA CYS A 92 5.36 -2.51 0.80
C CYS A 92 5.97 -2.11 2.15
N ALA A 93 5.51 -2.71 3.25
CA ALA A 93 5.70 -2.17 4.60
C ALA A 93 6.97 -2.69 5.30
N GLU A 94 7.24 -4.00 5.23
CA GLU A 94 8.43 -4.59 5.84
C GLU A 94 8.80 -5.96 5.27
N ARG A 95 10.03 -6.40 5.54
CA ARG A 95 10.46 -7.79 5.31
C ARG A 95 10.09 -8.66 6.51
N VAL A 96 9.52 -9.83 6.24
CA VAL A 96 9.18 -10.84 7.24
C VAL A 96 9.79 -12.18 6.80
N GLY A 97 11.00 -12.47 7.29
CA GLY A 97 11.78 -13.62 6.81
C GLY A 97 12.11 -13.48 5.32
N ASN A 98 11.71 -14.48 4.53
CA ASN A 98 11.84 -14.48 3.06
C ASN A 98 10.61 -13.88 2.34
N LYS A 99 9.62 -13.39 3.08
CA LYS A 99 8.39 -12.77 2.54
C LYS A 99 8.36 -11.28 2.83
N ILE A 100 7.35 -10.62 2.27
CA ILE A 100 7.08 -9.19 2.47
C ILE A 100 5.71 -9.04 3.14
N ARG A 101 5.63 -8.10 4.08
CA ARG A 101 4.34 -7.59 4.56
C ARG A 101 3.91 -6.42 3.68
N TYR A 102 2.77 -6.60 3.03
CA TYR A 102 2.04 -5.56 2.34
C TYR A 102 0.93 -5.04 3.24
N MET A 103 0.67 -3.74 3.19
CA MET A 103 -0.46 -3.12 3.86
C MET A 103 -1.37 -2.49 2.82
N VAL A 104 -2.66 -2.76 2.91
CA VAL A 104 -3.62 -2.45 1.84
C VAL A 104 -4.88 -1.81 2.42
N ALA A 105 -5.33 -0.73 1.79
CA ALA A 105 -6.63 -0.11 2.07
C ALA A 105 -7.30 0.33 0.77
N ALA A 106 -8.64 0.39 0.80
CA ALA A 106 -9.39 1.07 -0.25
C ALA A 106 -9.08 2.58 -0.23
N VAL A 107 -8.95 3.17 -1.40
CA VAL A 107 -8.91 4.64 -1.54
C VAL A 107 -10.32 5.09 -1.95
N ALA A 108 -10.90 6.01 -1.17
CA ALA A 108 -12.19 6.58 -1.53
C ALA A 108 -12.01 7.40 -2.83
N SER A 109 -12.78 7.05 -3.86
CA SER A 109 -12.98 7.96 -4.98
C SER A 109 -13.90 9.09 -4.48
N GLU A 110 -13.55 10.35 -4.74
CA GLU A 110 -14.43 11.50 -4.43
C GLU A 110 -15.77 11.50 -5.21
N ALA A 111 -16.08 10.46 -5.99
CA ALA A 111 -17.34 10.31 -6.69
C ALA A 111 -18.42 9.65 -5.81
N SER A 112 -18.87 10.34 -4.75
CA SER A 112 -20.20 10.16 -4.11
C SER A 112 -20.47 11.26 -3.08
N ALA A 113 -20.39 12.52 -3.52
CA ALA A 113 -20.96 13.65 -2.79
C ALA A 113 -21.70 14.55 -3.77
N SER A 114 -22.68 13.99 -4.49
CA SER A 114 -23.75 14.73 -5.18
C SER A 114 -24.83 13.76 -5.59
N SER A 115 -25.69 13.41 -4.64
CA SER A 115 -27.09 13.13 -4.95
C SER A 115 -27.87 14.20 -4.20
N LEU A 116 -28.37 15.16 -4.99
CA LEU A 116 -29.35 16.19 -4.60
C LEU A 116 -30.63 15.53 -4.08
#